data_AF-A0AAN6MF08-F1
#
_entry.id   AF-A0AAN6MF08-F1
#
_cell.length_a   1.000
_cell.length_b   1.000
_cell.length_c   1.000
_cell.angle_alpha   90.00
_cell.angle_beta   90.00
_cell.angle_gamma   90.00
#
_symmetry.space_group_name_H-M   'P 1'
#
loop_
_entity.id
_entity.type
_entity.pdbx_description
1 polymer ?
#
loop_
_entity_poly.entity_id
_entity_poly.type
_entity_poly.pdbx_seq_one_letter_code
_entity_poly.pdbx_strand_id
1 'polypeptide(L)'
;MAKTLEKTRKQISKKKNGAIDSLHEKSRNARRLHKAQVRDERLDKIASARRKQDKPLLARASFFQAFVGENGNKPLELGAIQSKISEFVHQHDEEYDEVKKARRPGRPATAREDLLRMKVEALEKEYRDGFYLPDLTTEANVQMLSRFEGSWAFLTSLVWVKVSSTGNVKASSFPPQVCPACPSDASSLASRLRHSEAQSGARPASGPPDSDQRSQGGPLIGERMNTSIISSIPPRQPQNSTKMMSLRTAARSAPRTLARASTASTLSRFQRTTSSILNTRPSSLLRTQQVSAFSTSLFRRAATNEVDEEVLAKLASEIEFENDVKQNEPVPASIKDFLDNSPFKLEDVPGQEDVVLTRTYGNEKITVSFSIGDLNNYEPDMAEDQALEDEIDDYESGRGQQEQRGSAAEAEEGEELEGEEEASVPCRLNIVIEKPNKGALNVEAIAQDGAIVVENLYYYTDAKLAHSTDANAVHAAQDAYPGPPFGSLDEDLQLLMERYLEERGLTPALALFVPDYMDYKEQKEYMNWLKNVKGFIEA
;
A
#
# COMPACT_ATOMS: atom_id res chain seq x y z
N MET A 1 -24.06 -10.51 -8.96
CA MET A 1 -24.49 -9.39 -8.09
C MET A 1 -24.72 -9.94 -6.71
N ALA A 2 -24.14 -9.29 -5.70
CA ALA A 2 -24.38 -9.64 -4.32
C ALA A 2 -25.87 -9.39 -4.01
N LYS A 3 -26.54 -10.37 -3.41
CA LYS A 3 -28.00 -10.32 -3.13
C LYS A 3 -28.27 -10.54 -1.64
N THR A 4 -27.27 -10.34 -0.78
CA THR A 4 -27.33 -10.72 0.63
C THR A 4 -28.25 -9.77 1.39
N LEU A 5 -28.16 -8.47 1.11
CA LEU A 5 -29.07 -7.44 1.64
C LEU A 5 -30.50 -7.72 1.19
N GLU A 6 -30.73 -7.98 -0.09
CA GLU A 6 -32.08 -8.27 -0.60
C GLU A 6 -32.69 -9.53 0.04
N LYS A 7 -31.89 -10.59 0.19
CA LYS A 7 -32.31 -11.84 0.84
C LYS A 7 -32.66 -11.60 2.31
N THR A 8 -31.79 -10.91 3.06
CA THR A 8 -32.03 -10.59 4.48
C THR A 8 -33.23 -9.67 4.67
N ARG A 9 -33.39 -8.67 3.79
CA ARG A 9 -34.58 -7.79 3.74
C ARG A 9 -35.87 -8.57 3.52
N LYS A 10 -35.87 -9.53 2.58
CA LYS A 10 -37.03 -10.42 2.30
C LYS A 10 -37.34 -11.34 3.48
N GLN A 11 -36.33 -11.87 4.17
CA GLN A 11 -36.54 -12.72 5.35
C GLN A 11 -37.13 -11.93 6.52
N ILE A 12 -36.63 -10.71 6.77
CA ILE A 12 -37.12 -9.85 7.84
C ILE A 12 -38.54 -9.35 7.52
N SER A 13 -38.83 -8.99 6.27
CA SER A 13 -40.17 -8.59 5.86
C SER A 13 -41.19 -9.71 6.01
N LYS A 14 -40.84 -10.96 5.65
CA LYS A 14 -41.71 -12.14 5.83
C LYS A 14 -42.04 -12.40 7.30
N LYS A 15 -41.10 -12.15 8.22
CA LYS A 15 -41.30 -12.36 9.67
C LYS A 15 -42.04 -11.21 10.37
N LYS A 16 -41.99 -9.99 9.84
CA LYS A 16 -42.59 -8.77 10.43
C LYS A 16 -43.76 -8.20 9.61
N ASN A 17 -44.41 -8.99 8.76
CA ASN A 17 -45.50 -8.55 7.88
C ASN A 17 -45.18 -7.25 7.09
N GLY A 18 -43.94 -7.11 6.60
CA GLY A 18 -43.52 -5.97 5.78
C GLY A 18 -42.95 -4.76 6.53
N ALA A 19 -42.96 -4.74 7.87
CA ALA A 19 -42.44 -3.61 8.65
C ALA A 19 -40.90 -3.64 8.81
N ILE A 20 -40.17 -3.27 7.76
CA ILE A 20 -38.70 -3.17 7.72
C ILE A 20 -38.22 -1.78 8.20
N ASP A 21 -38.94 -0.71 7.83
CA ASP A 21 -38.49 0.67 8.09
C ASP A 21 -38.63 1.10 9.56
N SER A 22 -39.26 0.28 10.40
CA SER A 22 -39.44 0.47 11.84
C SER A 22 -38.57 -0.48 12.68
N LEU A 23 -37.32 -0.67 12.27
CA LEU A 23 -36.35 -1.42 13.06
C LEU A 23 -35.57 -0.48 13.97
N HIS A 24 -35.55 -0.79 15.26
CA HIS A 24 -34.68 -0.10 16.20
C HIS A 24 -33.21 -0.35 15.81
N GLU A 25 -32.38 0.69 15.82
CA GLU A 25 -30.99 0.70 15.37
C GLU A 25 -30.15 -0.42 16.01
N LYS A 26 -30.30 -0.63 17.32
CA LYS A 26 -29.59 -1.69 18.07
C LYS A 26 -30.27 -3.08 18.01
N SER A 27 -31.33 -3.26 17.24
CA SER A 27 -32.04 -4.54 17.18
C SER A 27 -31.23 -5.61 16.44
N ARG A 28 -31.44 -6.89 16.79
CA ARG A 28 -30.80 -8.04 16.10
C ARG A 28 -31.03 -8.02 14.59
N ASN A 29 -32.21 -7.59 14.14
CA ASN A 29 -32.54 -7.52 12.72
C ASN A 29 -31.89 -6.32 12.03
N ALA A 30 -31.76 -5.17 12.71
CA ALA A 30 -31.01 -4.03 12.19
C ALA A 30 -29.52 -4.37 12.01
N ARG A 31 -28.90 -5.04 13.00
CA ARG A 31 -27.52 -5.54 12.89
C ARG A 31 -27.34 -6.53 11.74
N ARG A 32 -28.31 -7.43 11.51
CA ARG A 32 -28.29 -8.38 10.38
C ARG A 32 -28.36 -7.68 9.03
N LEU A 33 -29.21 -6.65 8.88
CA LEU A 33 -29.27 -5.84 7.66
C LEU A 33 -27.96 -5.09 7.42
N HIS A 34 -27.41 -4.46 8.46
CA HIS A 34 -26.14 -3.75 8.37
C HIS A 34 -25.00 -4.67 7.94
N LYS A 35 -24.84 -5.84 8.56
CA LYS A 35 -23.82 -6.83 8.16
C LYS A 35 -24.00 -7.27 6.70
N ALA A 36 -25.23 -7.51 6.26
CA ALA A 36 -25.51 -7.88 4.87
C ALA A 36 -25.20 -6.74 3.87
N GLN A 37 -25.46 -5.49 4.26
CA GLN A 37 -25.13 -4.32 3.47
C GLN A 37 -23.61 -4.15 3.33
N VAL A 38 -22.87 -4.18 4.43
CA VAL A 38 -21.40 -4.06 4.42
C VAL A 38 -20.76 -5.16 3.56
N ARG A 39 -21.30 -6.39 3.63
CA ARG A 39 -20.85 -7.49 2.77
C ARG A 39 -21.09 -7.21 1.29
N ASP A 40 -22.30 -6.79 0.92
CA ASP A 40 -22.63 -6.49 -0.48
C ASP A 40 -21.77 -5.32 -0.99
N GLU A 41 -21.55 -4.27 -0.20
CA GLU A 41 -20.64 -3.15 -0.51
C GLU A 41 -19.20 -3.62 -0.71
N ARG A 42 -18.69 -4.52 0.15
CA ARG A 42 -17.35 -5.11 0.01
C ARG A 42 -17.24 -5.90 -1.29
N LEU A 43 -18.23 -6.72 -1.61
CA LEU A 43 -18.25 -7.51 -2.85
C LEU A 43 -18.33 -6.61 -4.09
N ASP A 44 -19.09 -5.52 -4.03
CA ASP A 44 -19.20 -4.56 -5.12
C ASP A 44 -17.89 -3.76 -5.32
N LYS A 45 -17.19 -3.42 -4.23
CA LYS A 45 -15.83 -2.83 -4.29
C LYS A 45 -14.82 -3.79 -4.93
N ILE A 46 -14.81 -5.06 -4.53
CA ILE A 46 -13.92 -6.07 -5.15
C ILE A 46 -14.27 -6.26 -6.63
N ALA A 47 -15.57 -6.33 -6.97
CA ALA A 47 -16.01 -6.48 -8.35
C ALA A 47 -15.74 -5.23 -9.20
N SER A 48 -15.76 -4.02 -8.63
CA SER A 48 -15.40 -2.80 -9.34
C SER A 48 -13.89 -2.70 -9.56
N ALA A 49 -13.07 -3.06 -8.58
CA ALA A 49 -11.61 -3.15 -8.70
C ALA A 49 -11.20 -4.13 -9.80
N ARG A 50 -11.76 -5.36 -9.81
CA ARG A 50 -11.53 -6.33 -10.88
C ARG A 50 -11.92 -5.79 -12.25
N ARG A 51 -13.09 -5.15 -12.37
CA ARG A 51 -13.52 -4.52 -13.64
C ARG A 51 -12.56 -3.42 -14.11
N LYS A 52 -11.94 -2.66 -13.20
CA LYS A 52 -10.90 -1.68 -13.55
C LYS A 52 -9.62 -2.36 -14.04
N GLN A 53 -9.17 -3.40 -13.36
CA GLN A 53 -7.99 -4.20 -13.76
C GLN A 53 -8.18 -4.89 -15.11
N ASP A 54 -9.39 -5.37 -15.39
CA ASP A 54 -9.74 -6.10 -16.62
C ASP A 54 -9.96 -5.17 -17.83
N LYS A 55 -10.29 -3.90 -17.58
CA LYS A 55 -10.66 -2.90 -18.60
C LYS A 55 -9.62 -2.72 -19.73
N PRO A 56 -8.29 -2.64 -19.46
CA PRO A 56 -7.28 -2.47 -20.50
C PRO A 56 -7.27 -3.62 -21.51
N LEU A 57 -7.45 -4.86 -21.05
CA LEU A 57 -7.47 -6.05 -21.92
C LEU A 57 -8.76 -6.13 -22.75
N LEU A 58 -9.90 -5.72 -22.18
CA LEU A 58 -11.14 -5.59 -22.93
C LEU A 58 -11.02 -4.52 -24.03
N ALA A 59 -10.52 -3.33 -23.70
CA ALA A 59 -10.30 -2.25 -24.66
C ALA A 59 -9.33 -2.67 -25.78
N ARG A 60 -8.27 -3.40 -25.42
CA ARG A 60 -7.31 -3.98 -26.37
C ARG A 60 -7.99 -4.98 -27.30
N ALA A 61 -8.74 -5.95 -26.77
CA ALA A 61 -9.46 -6.93 -27.59
C ALA A 61 -10.45 -6.26 -28.55
N SER A 62 -11.18 -5.24 -28.10
CA SER A 62 -12.08 -4.45 -28.95
C SER A 62 -11.34 -3.69 -30.05
N PHE A 63 -10.15 -3.14 -29.77
CA PHE A 63 -9.33 -2.46 -30.77
C PHE A 63 -8.90 -3.41 -31.90
N PHE A 64 -8.40 -4.60 -31.56
CA PHE A 64 -8.01 -5.60 -32.55
C PHE A 64 -9.21 -6.25 -33.25
N GLN A 65 -10.36 -6.36 -32.59
CA GLN A 65 -11.61 -6.78 -33.22
C GLN A 65 -12.03 -5.80 -34.32
N ALA A 66 -11.94 -4.48 -34.07
CA ALA A 66 -12.25 -3.47 -35.09
C ALA A 66 -11.33 -3.61 -36.31
N PHE A 67 -10.03 -3.81 -36.07
CA PHE A 67 -9.05 -4.05 -37.14
C PHE A 67 -9.33 -5.32 -37.96
N VAL A 68 -9.75 -6.40 -37.30
CA VAL A 68 -10.17 -7.63 -37.97
C VAL A 68 -11.41 -7.40 -38.84
N GLY A 69 -12.37 -6.61 -38.33
CA GLY A 69 -13.58 -6.22 -39.06
C GLY A 69 -13.27 -5.44 -40.34
N GLU A 70 -12.33 -4.50 -40.29
CA GLU A 70 -11.85 -3.74 -41.46
C GLU A 70 -11.23 -4.64 -42.54
N ASN A 71 -10.58 -5.73 -42.12
CA ASN A 71 -9.97 -6.70 -43.02
C ASN A 71 -10.92 -7.86 -43.42
N GLY A 72 -12.22 -7.72 -43.14
CA GLY A 72 -13.25 -8.69 -43.55
C GLY A 72 -13.20 -10.01 -42.79
N ASN A 73 -12.78 -10.00 -41.52
CA ASN A 73 -12.70 -11.17 -40.63
C ASN A 73 -11.83 -12.32 -41.16
N LYS A 74 -10.76 -12.00 -41.89
CA LYS A 74 -9.78 -12.97 -42.40
C LYS A 74 -8.53 -13.03 -41.54
N PRO A 75 -7.80 -14.17 -41.54
CA PRO A 75 -6.46 -14.25 -40.97
C PRO A 75 -5.54 -13.15 -41.47
N LEU A 76 -4.77 -12.58 -40.55
CA LEU A 76 -3.86 -11.47 -40.85
C LEU A 76 -2.40 -11.94 -40.88
N GLU A 77 -1.61 -11.31 -41.75
CA GLU A 77 -0.18 -11.52 -41.79
C GLU A 77 0.51 -10.79 -40.62
N LEU A 78 1.59 -11.38 -40.10
CA LEU A 78 2.35 -10.82 -38.97
C LEU A 78 2.79 -9.37 -39.18
N GLY A 79 3.17 -8.97 -40.41
CA GLY A 79 3.56 -7.59 -40.69
C GLY A 79 2.42 -6.57 -40.51
N ALA A 80 1.19 -6.96 -40.87
CA ALA A 80 0.00 -6.13 -40.66
C ALA A 80 -0.34 -6.02 -39.18
N ILE A 81 -0.19 -7.13 -38.43
CA ILE A 81 -0.39 -7.18 -36.98
C ILE A 81 0.61 -6.25 -36.27
N GLN A 82 1.90 -6.32 -36.62
CA GLN A 82 2.93 -5.46 -36.03
C GLN A 82 2.70 -3.98 -36.31
N SER A 83 2.26 -3.63 -37.52
CA SER A 83 1.92 -2.26 -37.88
C SER A 83 0.79 -1.73 -37.01
N LYS A 84 -0.25 -2.55 -36.77
CA LYS A 84 -1.38 -2.17 -35.92
C LYS A 84 -1.03 -2.16 -34.42
N ILE A 85 -0.14 -3.03 -33.96
CA ILE A 85 0.41 -2.95 -32.59
C ILE A 85 1.17 -1.63 -32.40
N SER A 86 1.96 -1.21 -33.39
CA SER A 86 2.67 0.07 -33.33
C SER A 86 1.70 1.25 -33.21
N GLU A 87 0.59 1.24 -33.95
CA GLU A 87 -0.46 2.27 -33.84
C GLU A 87 -1.08 2.29 -32.44
N PHE A 88 -1.33 1.12 -31.84
CA PHE A 88 -1.88 1.02 -30.48
C PHE A 88 -0.92 1.52 -29.42
N VAL A 89 0.38 1.22 -29.54
CA VAL A 89 1.42 1.63 -28.58
C VAL A 89 1.56 3.16 -28.56
N HIS A 90 1.48 3.80 -29.73
CA HIS A 90 1.64 5.25 -29.88
C HIS A 90 0.33 6.06 -29.73
N GLN A 91 -0.76 5.44 -29.28
CA GLN A 91 -2.07 6.11 -29.16
C GLN A 91 -2.08 7.30 -28.18
N HIS A 92 -1.13 7.35 -27.25
CA HIS A 92 -1.03 8.40 -26.22
C HIS A 92 0.02 9.47 -26.52
N ASP A 93 0.80 9.32 -27.60
CA ASP A 93 1.94 10.20 -27.89
C ASP A 93 1.48 11.61 -28.27
N GLU A 94 0.41 11.73 -29.07
CA GLU A 94 -0.16 13.02 -29.47
C GLU A 94 -0.68 13.79 -28.27
N GLU A 95 -1.43 13.12 -27.38
CA GLU A 95 -1.96 13.72 -26.15
C GLU A 95 -0.83 14.15 -25.19
N TYR A 96 0.20 13.32 -25.05
CA TYR A 96 1.38 13.63 -24.23
C TYR A 96 2.10 14.89 -24.75
N ASP A 97 2.29 14.99 -26.07
CA ASP A 97 2.93 16.14 -26.70
C ASP A 97 2.12 17.42 -26.56
N GLU A 98 0.79 17.35 -26.63
CA GLU A 98 -0.11 18.49 -26.40
C GLU A 98 -0.01 19.02 -24.97
N VAL A 99 -0.07 18.12 -23.98
CA VAL A 99 0.06 18.48 -22.55
C VAL A 99 1.43 19.09 -22.28
N LYS A 100 2.48 18.52 -22.86
CA LYS A 100 3.85 19.02 -22.74
C LYS A 100 4.05 20.39 -23.40
N LYS A 101 3.44 20.63 -24.57
CA LYS A 101 3.48 21.94 -25.27
C LYS A 101 2.69 23.01 -24.53
N ALA A 102 1.56 22.64 -23.90
CA ALA A 102 0.76 23.55 -23.09
C ALA A 102 1.51 24.02 -21.82
N ARG A 103 2.49 23.23 -21.35
CA ARG A 103 3.29 23.56 -20.17
C ARG A 103 4.32 24.66 -20.47
N ARG A 104 4.38 25.66 -19.57
CA ARG A 104 5.43 26.68 -19.60
C ARG A 104 6.78 26.07 -19.22
N PRO A 105 7.89 26.42 -19.89
CA PRO A 105 9.20 25.87 -19.59
C PRO A 105 9.59 26.17 -18.12
N GLY A 106 10.04 25.14 -17.40
CA GLY A 106 10.51 25.25 -16.01
C GLY A 106 9.49 24.89 -14.91
N ARG A 107 8.22 24.61 -15.24
CA ARG A 107 7.24 24.05 -14.29
C ARG A 107 7.41 22.52 -14.18
N PRO A 108 7.25 21.88 -13.01
CA PRO A 108 7.16 20.42 -12.92
C PRO A 108 6.04 19.84 -13.80
N ALA A 109 6.15 18.57 -14.16
CA ALA A 109 5.13 17.85 -14.92
C ALA A 109 3.80 17.83 -14.16
N THR A 110 2.68 17.84 -14.88
CA THR A 110 1.35 17.67 -14.28
C THR A 110 1.08 16.19 -14.04
N ALA A 111 0.17 15.85 -13.11
CA ALA A 111 -0.24 14.46 -12.88
C ALA A 111 -0.69 13.77 -14.18
N ARG A 112 -1.43 14.48 -15.05
CA ARG A 112 -1.81 13.98 -16.38
C ARG A 112 -0.61 13.73 -17.31
N GLU A 113 0.39 14.62 -17.32
CA GLU A 113 1.65 14.42 -18.09
C GLU A 113 2.39 13.17 -17.60
N ASP A 114 2.50 12.99 -16.29
CA ASP A 114 3.16 11.83 -15.69
C ASP A 114 2.41 10.53 -15.95
N LEU A 115 1.07 10.51 -15.82
CA LEU A 115 0.25 9.33 -16.13
C LEU A 115 0.32 8.93 -17.62
N LEU A 116 0.31 9.91 -18.53
CA LEU A 116 0.47 9.63 -19.96
C LEU A 116 1.87 9.09 -20.26
N ARG A 117 2.92 9.67 -19.66
CA ARG A 117 4.28 9.16 -19.78
C ARG A 117 4.39 7.70 -19.32
N MET A 118 3.84 7.38 -18.15
CA MET A 118 3.84 6.01 -17.62
C MET A 118 3.10 5.03 -18.54
N LYS A 119 1.98 5.43 -19.14
CA LYS A 119 1.24 4.59 -20.09
C LYS A 119 2.04 4.32 -21.37
N VAL A 120 2.66 5.36 -21.94
CA VAL A 120 3.52 5.23 -23.14
C VAL A 120 4.69 4.29 -22.85
N GLU A 121 5.44 4.55 -21.77
CA GLU A 121 6.59 3.73 -21.39
C GLU A 121 6.21 2.27 -21.11
N ALA A 122 5.04 2.02 -20.50
CA ALA A 122 4.53 0.68 -20.23
C ALA A 122 4.20 -0.07 -21.54
N LEU A 123 3.51 0.58 -22.49
CA LEU A 123 3.15 -0.03 -23.78
C LEU A 123 4.39 -0.28 -24.65
N GLU A 124 5.35 0.65 -24.66
CA GLU A 124 6.63 0.47 -25.37
C GLU A 124 7.46 -0.66 -24.77
N LYS A 125 7.49 -0.80 -23.45
CA LYS A 125 8.13 -1.94 -22.77
C LYS A 125 7.43 -3.24 -23.12
N GLU A 126 6.10 -3.28 -23.05
CA GLU A 126 5.32 -4.47 -23.40
C GLU A 126 5.57 -4.91 -24.85
N TYR A 127 5.66 -3.96 -25.80
CA TYR A 127 5.92 -4.30 -27.20
C TYR A 127 7.34 -4.83 -27.45
N ARG A 128 8.33 -4.34 -26.69
CA ARG A 128 9.69 -4.89 -26.72
C ARG A 128 9.74 -6.31 -26.17
N ASP A 129 9.11 -6.56 -25.03
CA ASP A 129 9.17 -7.86 -24.33
C ASP A 129 8.24 -8.93 -24.96
N GLY A 130 7.16 -8.49 -25.61
CA GLY A 130 6.17 -9.32 -26.27
C GLY A 130 4.75 -8.88 -25.94
N PHE A 131 4.14 -8.10 -26.84
CA PHE A 131 2.82 -7.53 -26.69
C PHE A 131 1.74 -8.61 -26.65
N TYR A 132 0.91 -8.62 -25.60
CA TYR A 132 -0.06 -9.68 -25.37
C TYR A 132 -1.40 -9.39 -26.06
N LEU A 133 -1.81 -10.23 -27.02
CA LEU A 133 -3.09 -10.06 -27.75
C LEU A 133 -3.71 -11.42 -28.19
N PRO A 134 -4.98 -11.45 -28.58
CA PRO A 134 -5.58 -12.62 -29.22
C PRO A 134 -4.86 -12.98 -30.52
N ASP A 135 -4.67 -14.26 -30.80
CA ASP A 135 -4.03 -14.71 -32.04
C ASP A 135 -4.89 -14.36 -33.28
N LEU A 136 -4.38 -13.46 -34.12
CA LEU A 136 -5.06 -13.01 -35.35
C LEU A 136 -4.59 -13.78 -36.60
N THR A 137 -3.66 -14.73 -36.44
CA THR A 137 -3.12 -15.54 -37.55
C THR A 137 -3.99 -16.76 -37.85
N THR A 138 -4.80 -17.20 -36.89
CA THR A 138 -5.66 -18.38 -37.02
C THR A 138 -7.09 -17.99 -37.36
N GLU A 139 -7.64 -18.53 -38.46
CA GLU A 139 -9.01 -18.20 -38.93
C GLU A 139 -10.09 -18.46 -37.89
N ALA A 140 -10.03 -19.61 -37.19
CA ALA A 140 -11.00 -19.96 -36.17
C ALA A 140 -11.03 -18.92 -35.02
N ASN A 141 -9.87 -18.42 -34.60
CA ASN A 141 -9.77 -17.45 -33.51
C ASN A 141 -10.25 -16.06 -33.94
N VAL A 142 -9.97 -15.67 -35.19
CA VAL A 142 -10.45 -14.43 -35.80
C VAL A 142 -11.98 -14.40 -35.89
N GLN A 143 -12.60 -15.50 -36.34
CA GLN A 143 -14.06 -15.63 -36.37
C GLN A 143 -14.66 -15.57 -34.96
N MET A 144 -13.99 -16.15 -33.97
CA MET A 144 -14.43 -16.09 -32.58
C MET A 144 -14.34 -14.66 -32.02
N LEU A 145 -13.21 -13.97 -32.25
CA LEU A 145 -13.02 -12.58 -31.86
C LEU A 145 -14.04 -11.65 -32.51
N SER A 146 -14.49 -11.91 -33.74
CA SER A 146 -15.53 -11.09 -34.39
C SER A 146 -16.86 -11.06 -33.62
N ARG A 147 -17.16 -12.10 -32.83
CA ARG A 147 -18.37 -12.23 -32.00
C ARG A 147 -18.19 -11.71 -30.58
N PHE A 148 -17.03 -11.14 -30.26
CA PHE A 148 -16.77 -10.58 -28.94
C PHE A 148 -17.60 -9.31 -28.71
N GLU A 149 -18.35 -9.28 -27.61
CA GLU A 149 -19.22 -8.15 -27.23
C GLU A 149 -18.76 -7.46 -25.93
N GLY A 150 -17.48 -7.56 -25.58
CA GLY A 150 -16.94 -6.94 -24.35
C GLY A 150 -17.07 -7.79 -23.08
N SER A 151 -17.41 -9.08 -23.19
CA SER A 151 -17.51 -9.99 -22.04
C SER A 151 -16.15 -10.61 -21.68
N TRP A 152 -15.68 -10.41 -20.45
CA TRP A 152 -14.42 -11.00 -19.96
C TRP A 152 -14.39 -12.54 -20.08
N ALA A 153 -15.50 -13.20 -19.74
CA ALA A 153 -15.62 -14.66 -19.84
C ALA A 153 -15.50 -15.17 -21.28
N PHE A 154 -15.76 -14.32 -22.28
CA PHE A 154 -15.56 -14.70 -23.68
C PHE A 154 -14.07 -14.73 -24.05
N LEU A 155 -13.24 -13.87 -23.44
CA LEU A 155 -11.80 -13.80 -23.73
C LEU A 155 -11.05 -15.07 -23.32
N THR A 156 -11.55 -15.85 -22.36
CA THR A 156 -10.97 -17.13 -21.94
C THR A 156 -11.08 -18.21 -23.02
N SER A 157 -12.01 -18.04 -23.96
CA SER A 157 -12.23 -19.00 -25.04
C SER A 157 -11.35 -18.74 -26.27
N LEU A 158 -10.70 -17.58 -26.33
CA LEU A 158 -9.77 -17.21 -27.39
C LEU A 158 -8.36 -17.76 -27.11
N VAL A 159 -7.61 -17.99 -28.18
CA VAL A 159 -6.18 -18.28 -28.10
C VAL A 159 -5.41 -16.96 -28.04
N TRP A 160 -4.42 -16.88 -27.15
CA TRP A 160 -3.62 -15.67 -26.91
C TRP A 160 -2.15 -15.89 -27.24
N VAL A 161 -1.51 -14.86 -27.77
CA VAL A 161 -0.09 -14.86 -28.15
C VAL A 161 0.59 -13.58 -27.71
N LYS A 162 1.90 -13.67 -27.48
CA LYS A 162 2.80 -12.53 -27.29
C LYS A 162 3.59 -12.28 -28.56
N VAL A 163 3.48 -11.07 -29.10
CA VAL A 163 4.17 -10.65 -30.33
C VAL A 163 5.19 -9.57 -29.99
N SER A 164 6.47 -9.87 -30.21
CA SER A 164 7.56 -8.90 -30.00
C SER A 164 7.77 -7.98 -31.20
N SER A 165 8.44 -6.84 -30.98
CA SER A 165 8.84 -5.93 -32.07
C SER A 165 9.73 -6.58 -33.13
N THR A 166 10.47 -7.65 -32.79
CA THR A 166 11.29 -8.42 -33.74
C THR A 166 10.50 -9.45 -34.55
N GLY A 167 9.17 -9.55 -34.35
CA GLY A 167 8.29 -10.49 -35.07
C GLY A 167 8.25 -11.88 -34.47
N ASN A 168 8.82 -12.08 -33.28
CA ASN A 168 8.79 -13.37 -32.60
C ASN A 168 7.43 -13.55 -31.90
N VAL A 169 6.77 -14.69 -32.16
CA VAL A 169 5.44 -15.02 -31.62
C VAL A 169 5.58 -16.15 -30.61
N LYS A 170 5.09 -15.93 -29.38
CA LYS A 170 5.06 -16.93 -28.31
C LYS A 170 3.62 -17.22 -27.89
N ALA A 171 3.23 -18.49 -27.82
CA ALA A 171 1.93 -18.88 -27.28
C ALA A 171 1.82 -18.51 -25.80
N SER A 172 0.63 -18.10 -25.36
CA SER A 172 0.37 -17.67 -23.99
C SER A 172 -1.06 -18.00 -23.56
N SER A 173 -1.28 -18.15 -22.25
CA SER A 173 -2.58 -18.50 -21.68
C SER A 173 -3.29 -17.27 -21.10
N PHE A 174 -4.62 -17.24 -21.24
CA PHE A 174 -5.49 -16.26 -20.60
C PHE A 174 -6.21 -16.88 -19.38
N PRO A 175 -6.40 -16.15 -18.26
CA PRO A 175 -5.90 -14.79 -17.99
C PRO A 175 -4.37 -14.76 -17.84
N PRO A 176 -3.72 -13.60 -18.07
CA PRO A 176 -2.28 -13.48 -17.88
C PRO A 176 -1.94 -13.81 -16.42
N GLN A 177 -1.11 -14.83 -16.21
CA GLN A 177 -0.58 -15.15 -14.88
C GLN A 177 0.34 -14.01 -14.47
N VAL A 178 -0.13 -13.16 -13.55
CA VAL A 178 0.74 -12.19 -12.88
C VAL A 178 1.52 -13.00 -11.86
N CYS A 179 2.80 -13.30 -12.12
CA CYS A 179 3.67 -13.82 -11.07
C CYS A 179 3.89 -12.70 -10.04
N PRO A 180 3.43 -12.84 -8.78
CA PRO A 180 3.93 -11.99 -7.72
C PRO A 180 5.39 -12.36 -7.49
N ALA A 181 6.27 -11.37 -7.43
CA ALA A 181 7.74 -11.48 -7.37
C ALA A 181 8.46 -11.82 -8.70
N CYS A 182 8.74 -10.78 -9.49
CA CYS A 182 10.01 -10.64 -10.19
C CYS A 182 10.28 -9.14 -10.44
N PRO A 183 11.22 -8.50 -9.74
CA PRO A 183 11.81 -7.24 -10.20
C PRO A 183 12.46 -7.51 -11.56
N SER A 184 12.15 -6.67 -12.55
CA SER A 184 12.70 -6.78 -13.89
C SER A 184 14.19 -6.46 -13.89
N ASP A 185 15.05 -7.46 -13.66
CA ASP A 185 16.48 -7.44 -14.00
C ASP A 185 17.08 -8.86 -13.98
N ALA A 186 16.60 -9.73 -14.88
CA ALA A 186 17.17 -11.07 -15.10
C ALA A 186 17.88 -11.22 -16.46
N SER A 187 18.38 -10.12 -17.04
CA SER A 187 19.08 -10.12 -18.33
C SER A 187 20.61 -10.06 -18.24
N SER A 188 21.22 -10.09 -17.04
CA SER A 188 22.70 -10.06 -16.91
C SER A 188 23.38 -11.42 -16.63
N LEU A 189 22.63 -12.49 -16.36
CA LEU A 189 23.22 -13.79 -15.95
C LEU A 189 23.45 -14.80 -17.08
N ALA A 190 22.93 -14.57 -18.29
CA ALA A 190 23.04 -15.51 -19.41
C ALA A 190 24.37 -15.47 -20.19
N SER A 191 25.32 -14.60 -19.80
CA SER A 191 26.59 -14.42 -20.53
C SER A 191 27.81 -15.11 -19.89
N ARG A 192 27.66 -15.81 -18.76
CA ARG A 192 28.80 -16.45 -18.05
C ARG A 192 28.87 -17.97 -18.10
N LEU A 193 27.96 -18.65 -18.80
CA LEU A 193 27.99 -20.10 -18.98
C LEU A 193 28.14 -20.45 -20.45
N ARG A 194 29.33 -20.20 -21.01
CA ARG A 194 29.72 -20.75 -22.32
C ARG A 194 31.23 -20.77 -22.57
N HIS A 195 32.06 -21.00 -21.54
CA HIS A 195 33.49 -21.26 -21.72
C HIS A 195 34.03 -22.20 -20.64
N SER A 196 33.65 -23.48 -20.65
CA SER A 196 34.48 -24.53 -20.04
C SER A 196 34.07 -25.92 -20.53
N GLU A 197 34.29 -26.21 -21.82
CA GLU A 197 34.28 -27.60 -22.28
C GLU A 197 35.36 -27.76 -23.36
N ALA A 198 36.60 -27.94 -22.90
CA ALA A 198 37.65 -28.54 -23.70
C ALA A 198 38.77 -29.09 -22.81
N GLN A 199 38.95 -30.41 -22.93
CA GLN A 199 40.20 -31.18 -22.80
C GLN A 199 40.55 -31.95 -21.53
N SER A 200 40.86 -33.22 -21.84
CA SER A 200 41.72 -34.21 -21.19
C SER A 200 41.02 -35.13 -20.18
N GLY A 201 41.08 -36.47 -20.28
CA GLY A 201 41.96 -37.33 -21.07
C GLY A 201 42.95 -38.10 -20.19
N ALA A 202 42.43 -39.09 -19.49
CA ALA A 202 43.03 -40.37 -19.05
C ALA A 202 44.53 -40.50 -18.65
N ARG A 203 44.68 -41.15 -17.47
CA ARG A 203 45.69 -42.14 -16.99
C ARG A 203 46.81 -41.72 -16.00
N PRO A 204 47.28 -42.67 -15.16
CA PRO A 204 47.64 -42.40 -13.75
C PRO A 204 49.04 -42.89 -13.30
N ALA A 205 49.33 -42.62 -12.01
CA ALA A 205 50.20 -43.33 -11.06
C ALA A 205 51.74 -43.18 -11.13
N SER A 206 52.34 -42.67 -10.05
CA SER A 206 53.40 -43.31 -9.24
C SER A 206 54.00 -42.34 -8.20
N GLY A 207 54.54 -42.89 -7.11
CA GLY A 207 54.83 -42.27 -5.82
C GLY A 207 56.16 -41.48 -5.65
N PRO A 208 56.62 -41.25 -4.40
CA PRO A 208 57.36 -40.05 -3.92
C PRO A 208 58.82 -40.38 -3.51
N PRO A 209 59.47 -39.67 -2.55
CA PRO A 209 59.89 -38.26 -2.45
C PRO A 209 61.44 -38.14 -2.32
N ASP A 210 62.01 -36.93 -2.29
CA ASP A 210 63.33 -36.60 -1.66
C ASP A 210 63.52 -35.07 -1.74
N SER A 211 63.50 -34.33 -0.62
CA SER A 211 64.58 -34.02 0.34
C SER A 211 65.51 -32.88 -0.10
N ASP A 212 65.79 -31.99 0.86
CA ASP A 212 66.82 -30.94 0.94
C ASP A 212 66.32 -29.50 0.73
N GLN A 213 66.15 -28.70 1.79
CA GLN A 213 67.12 -28.09 2.72
C GLN A 213 67.49 -26.65 2.34
N ARG A 214 67.52 -25.83 3.40
CA ARG A 214 68.24 -24.54 3.58
C ARG A 214 67.62 -23.31 2.90
N SER A 215 67.09 -22.30 3.61
CA SER A 215 67.55 -21.50 4.77
C SER A 215 68.19 -20.16 4.35
N GLN A 216 67.70 -19.10 5.02
CA GLN A 216 68.21 -17.72 5.13
C GLN A 216 67.94 -16.80 3.93
N GLY A 217 67.61 -15.51 4.10
CA GLY A 217 67.57 -14.65 5.29
C GLY A 217 66.88 -13.33 4.92
N GLY A 218 66.49 -12.55 5.93
CA GLY A 218 65.72 -11.32 5.78
C GLY A 218 66.52 -10.10 5.28
N PRO A 219 66.27 -8.90 5.84
CA PRO A 219 65.50 -7.85 5.16
C PRO A 219 66.31 -6.55 4.96
N LEU A 220 65.61 -5.50 4.50
CA LEU A 220 65.80 -4.06 4.79
C LEU A 220 66.18 -3.14 3.60
N ILE A 221 65.31 -2.13 3.45
CA ILE A 221 65.57 -0.67 3.35
C ILE A 221 66.41 -0.16 2.17
N GLY A 222 65.84 0.80 1.44
CA GLY A 222 66.58 1.69 0.54
C GLY A 222 65.70 2.75 -0.11
N GLU A 223 65.46 3.85 0.61
CA GLU A 223 65.03 5.13 0.06
C GLU A 223 66.02 5.65 -1.02
N ARG A 224 65.53 6.38 -2.03
CA ARG A 224 65.81 7.83 -2.25
C ARG A 224 65.52 8.32 -3.69
N MET A 225 64.84 9.48 -3.72
CA MET A 225 65.11 10.69 -4.52
C MET A 225 64.81 10.67 -6.04
N ASN A 226 63.76 11.39 -6.45
CA ASN A 226 63.74 12.80 -6.92
C ASN A 226 64.10 12.96 -8.41
N THR A 227 63.17 13.51 -9.21
CA THR A 227 63.36 14.79 -9.93
C THR A 227 62.03 15.33 -10.45
N SER A 228 61.89 16.65 -10.30
CA SER A 228 60.75 17.54 -10.53
C SER A 228 60.52 17.88 -12.00
N ILE A 229 59.27 18.11 -12.43
CA ILE A 229 58.93 19.12 -13.46
C ILE A 229 57.62 19.84 -13.08
N ILE A 230 57.66 21.16 -13.25
CA ILE A 230 56.73 22.23 -12.90
C ILE A 230 55.63 22.39 -13.96
N SER A 231 54.38 22.69 -13.57
CA SER A 231 53.58 23.80 -14.12
C SER A 231 52.18 23.89 -13.49
N SER A 232 51.92 25.02 -12.84
CA SER A 232 50.64 25.51 -12.33
C SER A 232 49.59 25.74 -13.42
N ILE A 233 48.28 25.68 -13.06
CA ILE A 233 47.30 26.80 -13.13
C ILE A 233 45.85 26.29 -12.84
N PRO A 234 44.97 27.08 -12.17
CA PRO A 234 43.64 26.69 -11.64
C PRO A 234 42.43 27.06 -12.54
N PRO A 235 41.17 26.79 -12.11
CA PRO A 235 39.98 26.82 -12.97
C PRO A 235 39.32 28.20 -13.11
N ARG A 236 38.55 28.40 -14.20
CA ARG A 236 37.74 29.61 -14.46
C ARG A 236 36.24 29.31 -14.55
N GLN A 237 35.47 30.01 -13.70
CA GLN A 237 34.07 30.37 -13.95
C GLN A 237 33.96 31.49 -15.00
N PRO A 238 32.80 31.66 -15.66
CA PRO A 238 32.55 32.74 -16.60
C PRO A 238 32.06 34.02 -15.90
N GLN A 239 32.57 35.17 -16.37
CA GLN A 239 32.15 36.50 -15.95
C GLN A 239 31.66 37.34 -17.15
N ASN A 240 30.59 38.09 -16.85
CA ASN A 240 30.28 39.45 -17.26
C ASN A 240 29.58 39.68 -18.62
N SER A 241 28.37 40.25 -18.63
CA SER A 241 27.96 41.61 -18.23
C SER A 241 28.38 42.67 -19.24
N THR A 242 27.39 43.34 -19.86
CA THR A 242 27.19 44.81 -19.88
C THR A 242 25.73 45.06 -20.34
N LYS A 243 24.80 45.62 -19.54
CA LYS A 243 24.49 47.07 -19.33
C LYS A 243 24.50 47.88 -20.65
N MET A 244 23.57 48.78 -20.99
CA MET A 244 22.60 49.59 -20.25
C MET A 244 21.74 50.38 -21.27
N MET A 245 20.75 51.15 -20.76
CA MET A 245 19.99 52.26 -21.39
C MET A 245 18.66 51.86 -22.07
N SER A 246 17.55 52.60 -22.02
CA SER A 246 17.07 53.74 -21.23
C SER A 246 15.67 54.14 -21.75
N LEU A 247 14.74 54.47 -20.83
CA LEU A 247 13.67 55.48 -20.92
C LEU A 247 12.50 55.42 -21.96
N ARG A 248 11.28 55.45 -21.36
CA ARG A 248 10.13 56.37 -21.57
C ARG A 248 8.92 55.97 -22.45
N THR A 249 7.78 55.96 -21.74
CA THR A 249 6.43 56.54 -22.03
C THR A 249 5.55 55.96 -23.15
N ALA A 250 4.31 55.57 -22.80
CA ALA A 250 3.09 56.36 -23.02
C ALA A 250 1.82 55.66 -22.47
N ALA A 251 0.88 56.47 -21.96
CA ALA A 251 -0.43 56.09 -21.45
C ALA A 251 -1.51 56.00 -22.55
N ARG A 252 -2.63 55.31 -22.28
CA ARG A 252 -3.99 55.48 -22.86
C ARG A 252 -4.95 54.54 -22.08
N SER A 253 -5.79 55.04 -21.15
CA SER A 253 -7.11 55.69 -21.29
C SER A 253 -8.25 54.75 -21.78
N ALA A 254 -9.24 54.53 -20.90
CA ALA A 254 -10.57 53.91 -21.11
C ALA A 254 -11.50 54.79 -22.01
N PRO A 255 -12.85 54.60 -22.17
CA PRO A 255 -13.82 53.57 -21.70
C PRO A 255 -14.91 53.18 -22.77
N ARG A 256 -16.04 52.59 -22.30
CA ARG A 256 -17.42 52.44 -22.89
C ARG A 256 -17.76 51.02 -23.40
N THR A 257 -18.91 50.38 -23.12
CA THR A 257 -20.25 50.83 -22.67
C THR A 257 -21.14 49.70 -22.13
N LEU A 258 -22.06 50.12 -21.27
CA LEU A 258 -23.34 49.61 -20.73
C LEU A 258 -24.21 48.61 -21.53
N ALA A 259 -24.88 47.71 -20.79
CA ALA A 259 -26.34 47.45 -20.79
C ALA A 259 -26.67 46.61 -19.53
N ARG A 260 -27.30 47.11 -18.46
CA ARG A 260 -28.74 47.40 -18.23
C ARG A 260 -29.69 46.28 -18.66
N ALA A 261 -30.23 45.55 -17.68
CA ALA A 261 -31.66 45.28 -17.55
C ALA A 261 -31.99 44.85 -16.12
N SER A 262 -33.20 45.16 -15.69
CA SER A 262 -33.69 45.25 -14.33
C SER A 262 -35.12 44.73 -14.30
N THR A 263 -35.50 43.97 -13.28
CA THR A 263 -36.88 43.73 -12.83
C THR A 263 -36.84 43.39 -11.34
N ALA A 264 -37.35 44.26 -10.46
CA ALA A 264 -38.71 44.23 -9.88
C ALA A 264 -38.81 43.20 -8.72
N SER A 265 -39.41 43.44 -7.55
CA SER A 265 -40.13 44.57 -6.95
C SER A 265 -40.63 44.12 -5.56
N THR A 266 -40.54 45.00 -4.53
CA THR A 266 -41.55 45.26 -3.45
C THR A 266 -41.91 44.11 -2.46
N LEU A 267 -42.30 44.21 -1.18
CA LEU A 267 -42.89 45.19 -0.24
C LEU A 267 -42.45 44.75 1.20
N SER A 268 -42.02 45.62 2.11
CA SER A 268 -42.78 46.33 3.17
C SER A 268 -43.65 45.49 4.13
N ARG A 269 -43.37 45.63 5.45
CA ARG A 269 -44.26 45.74 6.66
C ARG A 269 -43.38 45.53 7.90
N PHE A 270 -43.47 46.17 9.06
CA PHE A 270 -44.28 47.22 9.70
C PHE A 270 -43.39 47.73 10.89
N GLN A 271 -43.19 49.04 11.11
CA GLN A 271 -43.84 49.91 12.14
C GLN A 271 -43.71 49.41 13.61
N ARG A 272 -43.53 50.21 14.67
CA ARG A 272 -43.53 51.67 14.89
C ARG A 272 -43.11 51.96 16.36
N THR A 273 -42.63 53.20 16.59
CA THR A 273 -42.79 54.10 17.78
C THR A 273 -42.14 53.71 19.11
N THR A 274 -41.52 54.61 19.90
CA THR A 274 -42.00 55.91 20.46
C THR A 274 -40.81 56.85 20.81
N SER A 275 -40.78 58.12 20.34
CA SER A 275 -40.94 59.42 21.09
C SER A 275 -40.24 59.50 22.46
N SER A 276 -39.52 60.56 22.89
CA SER A 276 -39.70 62.03 22.75
C SER A 276 -38.47 62.80 23.32
N ILE A 277 -37.89 63.82 22.66
CA ILE A 277 -38.11 65.30 22.73
C ILE A 277 -37.05 66.09 23.59
N LEU A 278 -36.25 66.92 22.88
CA LEU A 278 -35.66 68.27 23.18
C LEU A 278 -34.73 68.44 24.42
N ASN A 279 -33.73 69.33 24.53
CA ASN A 279 -33.33 70.62 23.94
C ASN A 279 -31.89 70.88 24.54
N THR A 280 -30.85 71.40 23.88
CA THR A 280 -30.47 72.83 23.77
C THR A 280 -29.05 72.97 23.14
N ARG A 281 -28.76 74.16 22.57
CA ARG A 281 -27.51 74.64 21.92
C ARG A 281 -26.50 75.24 22.95
N PRO A 282 -25.43 75.99 22.56
CA PRO A 282 -24.22 75.69 21.75
C PRO A 282 -22.91 76.17 22.47
N SER A 283 -21.78 76.21 21.73
CA SER A 283 -20.48 76.91 22.01
C SER A 283 -19.63 76.33 23.15
N SER A 284 -18.29 76.33 23.14
CA SER A 284 -17.25 76.90 22.29
C SER A 284 -15.91 76.24 22.67
N LEU A 285 -14.99 76.24 21.70
CA LEU A 285 -13.54 76.04 21.78
C LEU A 285 -12.90 76.07 23.18
N LEU A 286 -12.08 75.07 23.49
CA LEU A 286 -10.73 75.26 24.04
C LEU A 286 -9.93 73.94 23.90
N ARG A 287 -8.93 74.02 23.03
CA ARG A 287 -7.86 73.04 22.84
C ARG A 287 -7.01 72.99 24.11
N THR A 288 -6.92 71.83 24.75
CA THR A 288 -5.84 71.49 25.67
C THR A 288 -5.04 70.33 25.09
N GLN A 289 -3.74 70.55 24.97
CA GLN A 289 -2.78 69.55 24.52
C GLN A 289 -2.76 68.41 25.55
N GLN A 290 -3.23 67.24 25.16
CA GLN A 290 -2.91 66.00 25.86
C GLN A 290 -1.70 65.40 25.15
N VAL A 291 -0.57 65.46 25.85
CA VAL A 291 0.66 64.74 25.56
C VAL A 291 0.35 63.28 25.26
N SER A 292 0.88 62.78 24.14
CA SER A 292 0.94 61.35 23.83
C SER A 292 1.81 60.67 24.88
N ALA A 293 1.19 60.20 25.96
CA ALA A 293 1.82 59.21 26.82
C ALA A 293 1.85 57.90 26.02
N PHE A 294 3.03 57.56 25.50
CA PHE A 294 3.33 56.21 25.05
C PHE A 294 3.25 55.29 26.27
N SER A 295 2.05 54.76 26.54
CA SER A 295 1.87 53.65 27.46
C SER A 295 2.36 52.38 26.75
N THR A 296 3.64 52.08 26.93
CA THR A 296 4.22 50.77 26.65
C THR A 296 4.20 49.98 27.95
N SER A 297 3.01 49.61 28.40
CA SER A 297 2.88 48.67 29.52
C SER A 297 2.12 47.43 29.08
N LEU A 298 2.93 46.38 28.91
CA LEU A 298 2.62 44.98 29.21
C LEU A 298 1.78 44.25 28.17
N PHE A 299 2.49 43.51 27.31
CA PHE A 299 2.19 42.14 26.94
C PHE A 299 0.75 41.68 27.19
N ARG A 300 -0.20 42.12 26.37
CA ARG A 300 -1.29 41.22 26.00
C ARG A 300 -0.72 40.33 24.89
N ARG A 301 0.03 39.32 25.32
CA ARG A 301 0.15 38.06 24.58
C ARG A 301 -1.31 37.71 24.26
N ALA A 302 -1.69 37.75 22.99
CA ALA A 302 -2.96 37.16 22.58
C ALA A 302 -3.02 35.76 23.19
N ALA A 303 -4.17 35.33 23.72
CA ALA A 303 -4.31 34.00 24.29
C ALA A 303 -3.96 32.97 23.20
N THR A 304 -2.75 32.41 23.28
CA THR A 304 -2.22 31.40 22.35
C THR A 304 -2.61 29.99 22.78
N ASN A 305 -3.67 29.83 23.59
CA ASN A 305 -3.93 28.61 24.35
C ASN A 305 -5.38 28.08 24.18
N GLU A 306 -6.21 28.68 23.32
CA GLU A 306 -7.60 28.20 23.11
C GLU A 306 -7.61 26.78 22.52
N VAL A 307 -6.71 26.50 21.57
CA VAL A 307 -6.56 25.18 20.97
C VAL A 307 -6.03 24.15 21.97
N ASP A 308 -5.10 24.54 22.85
CA ASP A 308 -4.55 23.64 23.86
C ASP A 308 -5.64 23.22 24.85
N GLU A 309 -6.49 24.14 25.29
CA GLU A 309 -7.63 23.85 26.17
C GLU A 309 -8.64 22.89 25.49
N GLU A 310 -8.93 23.08 24.21
CA GLU A 310 -9.80 22.18 23.44
C GLU A 310 -9.19 20.78 23.31
N VAL A 311 -7.90 20.68 23.00
CA VAL A 311 -7.20 19.40 22.87
C VAL A 311 -7.13 18.69 24.23
N LEU A 312 -6.85 19.41 25.32
CA LEU A 312 -6.83 18.85 26.66
C LEU A 312 -8.20 18.33 27.10
N ALA A 313 -9.28 19.07 26.81
CA ALA A 313 -10.64 18.63 27.07
C ALA A 313 -10.98 17.35 26.29
N LYS A 314 -10.54 17.25 25.03
CA LYS A 314 -10.71 16.05 24.20
C LYS A 314 -9.92 14.86 24.72
N LEU A 315 -8.64 15.03 25.02
CA LEU A 315 -7.81 13.97 25.59
C LEU A 315 -8.35 13.48 26.94
N ALA A 316 -8.86 14.39 27.78
CA ALA A 316 -9.52 14.02 29.03
C ALA A 316 -10.79 13.20 28.79
N SER A 317 -11.65 13.62 27.85
CA SER A 317 -12.86 12.86 27.50
C SER A 317 -12.55 11.48 26.92
N GLU A 318 -11.48 11.35 26.13
CA GLU A 318 -11.04 10.08 25.56
C GLU A 318 -10.55 9.13 26.66
N ILE A 319 -9.71 9.62 27.57
CA ILE A 319 -9.23 8.84 28.73
C ILE A 319 -10.40 8.37 29.61
N GLU A 320 -11.41 9.22 29.82
CA GLU A 320 -12.62 8.83 30.57
C GLU A 320 -13.41 7.74 29.86
N PHE A 321 -13.67 7.92 28.56
CA PHE A 321 -14.36 6.94 27.73
C PHE A 321 -13.68 5.57 27.77
N GLU A 322 -12.36 5.53 27.57
CA GLU A 322 -11.59 4.30 27.58
C GLU A 322 -11.51 3.64 28.97
N ASN A 323 -11.49 4.43 30.04
CA ASN A 323 -11.58 3.88 31.41
C ASN A 323 -12.96 3.24 31.68
N ASP A 324 -14.04 3.83 31.15
CA ASP A 324 -15.39 3.28 31.27
C ASP A 324 -15.52 1.99 30.45
N VAL A 325 -14.94 1.94 29.24
CA VAL A 325 -14.89 0.71 28.42
C VAL A 325 -14.13 -0.39 29.15
N LYS A 326 -12.93 -0.09 29.67
CA LYS A 326 -12.10 -1.03 30.42
C LYS A 326 -12.77 -1.60 31.68
N GLN A 327 -13.63 -0.84 32.35
CA GLN A 327 -14.39 -1.35 33.49
C GLN A 327 -15.48 -2.34 33.08
N ASN A 328 -15.99 -2.21 31.85
CA ASN A 328 -17.06 -3.04 31.32
C ASN A 328 -16.55 -4.27 30.55
N GLU A 329 -15.28 -4.27 30.12
CA GLU A 329 -14.67 -5.37 29.37
C GLU A 329 -13.63 -6.14 30.22
N PRO A 330 -13.95 -7.38 30.64
CA PRO A 330 -13.00 -8.19 31.39
C PRO A 330 -11.84 -8.62 30.48
N VAL A 331 -10.62 -8.63 31.02
CA VAL A 331 -9.45 -9.21 30.34
C VAL A 331 -9.81 -10.63 29.83
N PRO A 332 -9.55 -10.93 28.55
CA PRO A 332 -9.86 -12.23 27.97
C PRO A 332 -9.37 -13.40 28.83
N ALA A 333 -10.20 -14.43 28.96
CA ALA A 333 -9.87 -15.62 29.76
C ALA A 333 -8.60 -16.31 29.24
N SER A 334 -8.40 -16.32 27.90
CA SER A 334 -7.24 -16.90 27.22
C SER A 334 -5.90 -16.40 27.76
N ILE A 335 -5.79 -15.11 28.07
CA ILE A 335 -4.55 -14.50 28.57
C ILE A 335 -4.20 -15.04 29.96
N LYS A 336 -5.19 -15.12 30.86
CA LYS A 336 -4.99 -15.63 32.22
C LYS A 336 -4.70 -17.12 32.21
N ASP A 337 -5.50 -17.86 31.45
CA ASP A 337 -5.35 -19.31 31.33
C ASP A 337 -4.00 -19.68 30.72
N PHE A 338 -3.51 -18.92 29.72
CA PHE A 338 -2.18 -19.13 29.18
C PHE A 338 -1.11 -18.79 30.22
N LEU A 339 -1.12 -17.60 30.83
CA LEU A 339 -0.07 -17.22 31.79
C LEU A 339 0.01 -18.12 33.03
N ASP A 340 -1.12 -18.67 33.47
CA ASP A 340 -1.18 -19.57 34.64
C ASP A 340 -0.74 -21.00 34.31
N ASN A 341 -1.01 -21.48 33.09
CA ASN A 341 -0.69 -22.85 32.68
C ASN A 341 0.57 -22.96 31.81
N SER A 342 1.12 -21.84 31.35
CA SER A 342 2.23 -21.80 30.42
C SER A 342 3.58 -21.81 31.14
N PRO A 343 4.57 -22.55 30.62
CA PRO A 343 5.95 -22.52 31.10
C PRO A 343 6.74 -21.30 30.61
N PHE A 344 6.12 -20.38 29.86
CA PHE A 344 6.76 -19.16 29.39
C PHE A 344 6.66 -18.04 30.42
N LYS A 345 7.77 -17.33 30.63
CA LYS A 345 7.82 -16.08 31.37
C LYS A 345 7.64 -14.91 30.41
N LEU A 346 6.62 -14.10 30.67
CA LEU A 346 6.30 -12.90 29.93
C LEU A 346 7.16 -11.71 30.40
N GLU A 347 7.82 -11.06 29.45
CA GLU A 347 8.57 -9.81 29.62
C GLU A 347 7.92 -8.74 28.74
N ASP A 348 7.18 -7.84 29.38
CA ASP A 348 6.47 -6.72 28.77
C ASP A 348 6.96 -5.41 29.38
N VAL A 349 7.59 -4.57 28.56
CA VAL A 349 8.12 -3.26 28.96
C VAL A 349 7.16 -2.17 28.47
N PRO A 350 6.59 -1.34 29.38
CA PRO A 350 5.73 -0.23 28.98
C PRO A 350 6.46 0.76 28.07
N GLY A 351 5.81 1.18 26.99
CA GLY A 351 6.36 2.08 25.98
C GLY A 351 7.24 1.41 24.92
N GLN A 352 7.36 0.08 24.94
CA GLN A 352 7.94 -0.71 23.85
C GLN A 352 6.85 -1.53 23.18
N GLU A 353 6.90 -1.65 21.85
CA GLU A 353 5.92 -2.42 21.07
C GLU A 353 6.17 -3.94 21.17
N ASP A 354 7.42 -4.33 21.39
CA ASP A 354 7.84 -5.73 21.42
C ASP A 354 7.50 -6.40 22.75
N VAL A 355 6.99 -7.63 22.65
CA VAL A 355 6.70 -8.51 23.77
C VAL A 355 7.57 -9.75 23.65
N VAL A 356 8.22 -10.14 24.75
CA VAL A 356 9.13 -11.28 24.77
C VAL A 356 8.65 -12.34 25.76
N LEU A 357 8.46 -13.56 25.27
CA LEU A 357 8.20 -14.75 26.06
C LEU A 357 9.48 -15.57 26.14
N THR A 358 9.96 -15.85 27.35
CA THR A 358 11.17 -16.65 27.56
C THR A 358 10.86 -17.96 28.28
N ARG A 359 11.50 -19.04 27.84
CA ARG A 359 11.39 -20.37 28.46
C ARG A 359 12.71 -21.11 28.36
N THR A 360 12.97 -21.97 29.34
CA THR A 360 14.03 -22.97 29.27
C THR A 360 13.44 -24.37 29.06
N TYR A 361 13.96 -25.12 28.09
CA TYR A 361 13.56 -26.50 27.81
C TYR A 361 14.80 -27.40 27.77
N GLY A 362 15.01 -28.18 28.84
CA GLY A 362 16.23 -28.96 29.01
C GLY A 362 17.48 -28.05 29.04
N ASN A 363 18.34 -28.18 28.03
CA ASN A 363 19.54 -27.35 27.86
C ASN A 363 19.34 -26.21 26.86
N GLU A 364 18.12 -26.00 26.38
CA GLU A 364 17.82 -25.04 25.32
C GLU A 364 17.10 -23.83 25.91
N LYS A 365 17.43 -22.62 25.43
CA LYS A 365 16.73 -21.39 25.78
C LYS A 365 15.86 -21.00 24.59
N ILE A 366 14.59 -20.76 24.86
CA ILE A 366 13.56 -20.46 23.87
C ILE A 366 13.05 -19.07 24.14
N THR A 367 13.10 -18.23 23.12
CA THR A 367 12.64 -16.86 23.17
C THR A 367 11.66 -16.67 22.03
N VAL A 368 10.42 -16.29 22.34
CA VAL A 368 9.40 -15.94 21.35
C VAL A 368 9.16 -14.45 21.46
N SER A 369 9.36 -13.71 20.37
CA SER A 369 9.11 -12.27 20.29
C SER A 369 8.03 -12.00 19.25
N PHE A 370 7.08 -11.13 19.60
CA PHE A 370 6.05 -10.60 18.71
C PHE A 370 5.85 -9.11 19.00
N SER A 371 5.37 -8.35 18.02
CA SER A 371 5.29 -6.89 18.10
C SER A 371 3.87 -6.41 17.81
N ILE A 372 3.40 -5.42 18.58
CA ILE A 372 2.08 -4.80 18.34
C ILE A 372 2.04 -4.07 17.00
N GLY A 373 3.20 -3.66 16.46
CA GLY A 373 3.30 -3.01 15.15
C GLY A 373 2.64 -3.82 14.02
N ASP A 374 2.50 -5.15 14.17
CA ASP A 374 1.81 -6.00 13.21
C ASP A 374 0.30 -5.71 13.09
N LEU A 375 -0.36 -5.28 14.17
CA LEU A 375 -1.77 -4.84 14.14
C LEU A 375 -1.92 -3.54 13.34
N ASN A 376 -0.98 -2.61 13.50
CA ASN A 376 -1.01 -1.29 12.87
C ASN A 376 -0.54 -1.31 11.42
N ASN A 377 0.41 -2.19 11.09
CA ASN A 377 0.89 -2.41 9.72
C ASN A 377 0.02 -3.40 8.94
N TYR A 378 -1.01 -4.00 9.54
CA TYR A 378 -1.99 -4.78 8.80
C TYR A 378 -2.89 -3.84 7.99
N GLU A 379 -2.34 -3.32 6.90
CA GLU A 379 -3.11 -2.89 5.75
C GLU A 379 -3.48 -4.17 4.98
N PRO A 380 -4.76 -4.56 4.90
CA PRO A 380 -5.15 -5.71 4.09
C PRO A 380 -4.98 -5.36 2.61
N ASP A 381 -3.77 -5.45 2.05
CA ASP A 381 -3.41 -5.28 0.62
C ASP A 381 -4.39 -4.38 -0.17
N MET A 382 -4.65 -3.19 0.36
CA MET A 382 -5.46 -2.12 -0.26
C MET A 382 -4.55 -0.98 -0.74
N ALA A 383 -3.23 -1.19 -0.73
CA ALA A 383 -2.21 -0.18 -0.94
C ALA A 383 -1.63 -0.16 -2.38
N GLU A 384 -2.47 -0.35 -3.40
CA GLU A 384 -2.12 0.09 -4.77
C GLU A 384 -3.15 1.05 -5.43
N ASP A 385 -4.34 1.30 -4.83
CA ASP A 385 -5.41 2.06 -5.51
C ASP A 385 -5.72 3.44 -4.89
N GLN A 386 -4.86 3.95 -4.00
CA GLN A 386 -5.05 5.25 -3.31
C GLN A 386 -4.45 6.46 -4.06
N ALA A 387 -3.87 6.27 -5.25
CA ALA A 387 -3.25 7.35 -6.01
C ALA A 387 -4.17 8.05 -7.04
N LEU A 388 -5.49 7.78 -7.03
CA LEU A 388 -6.44 8.35 -7.99
C LEU A 388 -7.68 8.97 -7.31
N GLU A 389 -7.50 9.60 -6.15
CA GLU A 389 -8.56 10.38 -5.50
C GLU A 389 -8.63 11.84 -6.02
N ASP A 390 -7.69 12.27 -6.86
CA ASP A 390 -7.69 13.59 -7.52
C ASP A 390 -8.20 13.52 -8.97
N GLU A 391 -9.47 13.14 -9.16
CA GLU A 391 -10.26 13.66 -10.29
C GLU A 391 -11.73 13.81 -9.87
N ILE A 392 -11.94 14.68 -8.89
CA ILE A 392 -13.21 15.39 -8.70
C ILE A 392 -13.42 16.34 -9.88
N ASP A 393 -14.67 16.37 -10.34
CA ASP A 393 -15.25 17.21 -11.39
C ASP A 393 -14.98 16.81 -12.85
N ASP A 394 -15.89 16.01 -13.43
CA ASP A 394 -16.74 16.64 -14.45
C ASP A 394 -18.13 15.99 -14.58
N TYR A 395 -19.05 16.88 -14.90
CA TYR A 395 -20.49 16.81 -14.70
C TYR A 395 -21.23 16.08 -15.85
N GLU A 396 -22.44 15.63 -15.50
CA GLU A 396 -23.66 15.71 -16.32
C GLU A 396 -24.19 14.50 -17.14
N SER A 397 -25.42 14.15 -16.74
CA SER A 397 -26.58 13.81 -17.57
C SER A 397 -26.72 12.41 -18.17
N GLY A 398 -27.45 11.58 -17.43
CA GLY A 398 -28.89 11.43 -17.72
C GLY A 398 -29.30 10.28 -18.64
N ARG A 399 -29.95 9.26 -18.06
CA ARG A 399 -31.24 8.73 -18.54
C ARG A 399 -31.82 7.72 -17.56
N GLY A 400 -33.10 7.91 -17.24
CA GLY A 400 -33.81 7.12 -16.26
C GLY A 400 -34.65 5.98 -16.82
N GLN A 401 -35.34 5.36 -15.86
CA GLN A 401 -36.56 4.55 -15.93
C GLN A 401 -36.53 3.30 -16.82
N GLN A 402 -36.65 2.11 -16.21
CA GLN A 402 -37.98 1.48 -16.09
C GLN A 402 -37.95 0.26 -15.17
N GLU A 403 -38.90 0.23 -14.25
CA GLU A 403 -39.29 -0.92 -13.45
C GLU A 403 -39.91 -2.00 -14.33
N GLN A 404 -39.59 -3.28 -14.11
CA GLN A 404 -40.60 -4.32 -14.24
C GLN A 404 -40.34 -5.51 -13.32
N ARG A 405 -41.28 -5.70 -12.39
CA ARG A 405 -41.47 -6.87 -11.55
C ARG A 405 -41.75 -8.11 -12.42
N GLY A 406 -41.13 -9.23 -12.06
CA GLY A 406 -41.53 -10.57 -12.46
C GLY A 406 -41.27 -11.55 -11.33
N SER A 407 -42.31 -11.84 -10.57
CA SER A 407 -42.34 -12.85 -9.51
C SER A 407 -42.44 -14.26 -10.10
N ALA A 408 -41.50 -15.12 -9.75
CA ALA A 408 -41.68 -16.57 -9.80
C ALA A 408 -40.97 -17.17 -8.58
N ALA A 409 -41.71 -17.97 -7.82
CA ALA A 409 -41.30 -18.63 -6.61
C ALA A 409 -41.27 -20.13 -6.87
N GLU A 410 -40.11 -20.77 -6.73
CA GLU A 410 -39.90 -22.19 -6.38
C GLU A 410 -38.51 -22.22 -5.68
N ALA A 411 -38.43 -22.46 -4.37
CA ALA A 411 -38.51 -23.73 -3.63
C ALA A 411 -37.17 -24.49 -3.72
N GLU A 412 -36.47 -24.54 -2.56
CA GLU A 412 -35.48 -25.54 -2.10
C GLU A 412 -34.30 -25.86 -3.03
N GLU A 413 -33.03 -25.87 -2.64
CA GLU A 413 -32.33 -26.27 -1.41
C GLU A 413 -31.04 -25.45 -1.34
N GLY A 414 -30.41 -25.32 -0.17
CA GLY A 414 -29.13 -24.61 -0.11
C GLY A 414 -28.65 -24.37 1.31
N GLU A 415 -28.04 -25.43 1.84
CA GLU A 415 -26.82 -25.44 2.64
C GLU A 415 -26.81 -24.54 3.89
N GLU A 416 -26.70 -25.21 5.03
CA GLU A 416 -26.18 -24.66 6.27
C GLU A 416 -24.78 -24.08 6.00
N LEU A 417 -24.73 -22.80 5.60
CA LEU A 417 -23.48 -22.05 5.52
C LEU A 417 -23.08 -21.72 6.96
N GLU A 418 -22.16 -22.54 7.44
CA GLU A 418 -21.27 -22.34 8.58
C GLU A 418 -20.85 -20.87 8.69
N GLY A 419 -20.77 -20.38 9.93
CA GLY A 419 -20.39 -19.00 10.20
C GLY A 419 -19.06 -18.69 9.54
N GLU A 420 -19.03 -17.65 8.70
CA GLU A 420 -17.77 -17.05 8.27
C GLU A 420 -17.04 -16.57 9.53
N GLU A 421 -16.05 -17.33 9.95
CA GLU A 421 -15.09 -16.94 10.97
C GLU A 421 -14.44 -15.64 10.51
N GLU A 422 -14.46 -14.62 11.38
CA GLU A 422 -13.76 -13.37 11.12
C GLU A 422 -12.28 -13.73 10.96
N ALA A 423 -11.74 -13.61 9.74
CA ALA A 423 -10.36 -13.97 9.44
C ALA A 423 -9.43 -13.21 10.40
N SER A 424 -8.71 -13.95 11.24
CA SER A 424 -7.85 -13.37 12.26
C SER A 424 -6.65 -12.65 11.62
N VAL A 425 -6.20 -11.56 12.25
CA VAL A 425 -5.04 -10.81 11.78
C VAL A 425 -3.79 -11.70 11.94
N PRO A 426 -3.01 -11.93 10.87
CA PRO A 426 -1.80 -12.73 10.96
C PRO A 426 -0.78 -11.99 11.84
N CYS A 427 -0.36 -12.63 12.93
CA CYS A 427 0.62 -12.07 13.87
C CYS A 427 1.97 -12.73 13.63
N ARG A 428 3.03 -11.96 13.31
CA ARG A 428 4.35 -12.53 13.07
C ARG A 428 5.05 -12.84 14.39
N LEU A 429 5.59 -14.04 14.45
CA LEU A 429 6.36 -14.57 15.56
C LEU A 429 7.81 -14.76 15.11
N ASN A 430 8.73 -14.27 15.93
CA ASN A 430 10.15 -14.57 15.79
C ASN A 430 10.57 -15.45 16.97
N ILE A 431 10.91 -16.70 16.67
CA ILE A 431 11.15 -17.76 17.65
C ILE A 431 12.61 -18.17 17.59
N VAL A 432 13.37 -17.87 18.64
CA VAL A 432 14.79 -18.19 18.75
C VAL A 432 14.99 -19.35 19.72
N ILE A 433 15.62 -20.43 19.24
CA ILE A 433 16.00 -21.59 20.03
C ILE A 433 17.52 -21.66 20.11
N GLU A 434 18.06 -21.29 21.27
CA GLU A 434 19.50 -21.30 21.54
C GLU A 434 19.93 -22.62 22.18
N LYS A 435 21.05 -23.17 21.71
CA LYS A 435 21.69 -24.32 22.34
C LYS A 435 23.10 -23.95 22.79
N PRO A 436 23.55 -24.41 23.98
CA PRO A 436 24.88 -24.08 24.48
C PRO A 436 25.94 -24.57 23.51
N ASN A 437 26.78 -23.65 23.04
CA ASN A 437 27.89 -23.90 22.11
C ASN A 437 27.51 -24.46 20.73
N LYS A 438 26.23 -24.34 20.32
CA LYS A 438 25.74 -24.84 19.03
C LYS A 438 24.93 -23.80 18.24
N GLY A 439 25.09 -22.52 18.57
CA GLY A 439 24.40 -21.42 17.91
C GLY A 439 22.93 -21.29 18.29
N ALA A 440 22.17 -20.65 17.40
CA ALA A 440 20.74 -20.41 17.55
C ALA A 440 20.00 -20.73 16.25
N LEU A 441 18.85 -21.40 16.39
CA LEU A 441 17.88 -21.58 15.32
C LEU A 441 16.84 -20.47 15.45
N ASN A 442 16.71 -19.61 14.45
CA ASN A 442 15.66 -18.61 14.38
C ASN A 442 14.56 -19.08 13.43
N VAL A 443 13.32 -19.06 13.90
CA VAL A 443 12.15 -19.51 13.18
C VAL A 443 11.20 -18.33 13.05
N GLU A 444 10.95 -17.91 11.82
CA GLU A 444 9.90 -16.95 11.50
C GLU A 444 8.62 -17.72 11.24
N ALA A 445 7.57 -17.39 11.97
CA ALA A 445 6.28 -18.05 11.87
C ALA A 445 5.14 -17.03 11.97
N ILE A 446 3.95 -17.39 11.51
CA ILE A 446 2.73 -16.60 11.64
C ILE A 446 1.76 -17.34 12.55
N ALA A 447 1.24 -16.66 13.56
CA ALA A 447 0.08 -17.11 14.32
C ALA A 447 -1.20 -16.58 13.65
N GLN A 448 -2.02 -17.50 13.14
CA GLN A 448 -3.30 -17.18 12.52
C GLN A 448 -4.28 -18.34 12.74
N ASP A 449 -5.53 -18.01 13.04
CA ASP A 449 -6.66 -18.94 13.20
C ASP A 449 -6.38 -20.08 14.20
N GLY A 450 -5.62 -19.78 15.26
CA GLY A 450 -5.24 -20.75 16.29
C GLY A 450 -4.15 -21.74 15.87
N ALA A 451 -3.53 -21.55 14.71
CA ALA A 451 -2.38 -22.32 14.23
C ALA A 451 -1.11 -21.46 14.15
N ILE A 452 0.05 -22.12 14.22
CA ILE A 452 1.36 -21.50 13.96
C ILE A 452 1.88 -22.07 12.64
N VAL A 453 2.06 -21.22 11.64
CA VAL A 453 2.57 -21.58 10.32
C VAL A 453 4.01 -21.11 10.21
N VAL A 454 4.95 -22.02 9.94
CA VAL A 454 6.37 -21.67 9.78
C VAL A 454 6.62 -21.15 8.37
N GLU A 455 7.26 -19.98 8.25
CA GLU A 455 7.63 -19.38 6.97
C GLU A 455 9.10 -19.65 6.63
N ASN A 456 10.00 -19.25 7.52
CA ASN A 456 11.46 -19.32 7.30
C ASN A 456 12.20 -19.88 8.51
N LEU A 457 13.35 -20.51 8.23
CA LEU A 457 14.23 -21.13 9.23
C LEU A 457 15.68 -20.71 8.99
N TYR A 458 16.22 -19.91 9.91
CA TYR A 458 17.60 -19.42 9.87
C TYR A 458 18.44 -20.14 10.92
N TYR A 459 19.66 -20.49 10.55
CA TYR A 459 20.65 -21.00 11.48
C TYR A 459 21.79 -20.01 11.66
N TYR A 460 21.97 -19.53 12.88
CA TYR A 460 23.08 -18.67 13.26
C TYR A 460 24.11 -19.45 14.06
N THR A 461 25.39 -19.35 13.67
CA THR A 461 26.49 -19.94 14.44
C THR A 461 26.65 -19.28 15.81
N ASP A 462 26.38 -17.98 15.88
CA ASP A 462 26.44 -17.18 17.10
C ASP A 462 25.04 -16.78 17.55
N ALA A 463 24.67 -17.18 18.77
CA ALA A 463 23.36 -16.87 19.34
C ALA A 463 23.09 -15.35 19.49
N LYS A 464 24.16 -14.56 19.59
CA LYS A 464 24.07 -13.10 19.70
C LYS A 464 23.47 -12.43 18.46
N LEU A 465 23.61 -13.03 17.28
CA LEU A 465 23.04 -12.50 16.04
C LEU A 465 21.50 -12.55 16.05
N ALA A 466 20.92 -13.53 16.75
CA ALA A 466 19.48 -13.72 16.81
C ALA A 466 18.77 -12.73 17.76
N HIS A 467 19.49 -12.10 18.69
CA HIS A 467 18.93 -11.22 19.73
C HIS A 467 19.44 -9.78 19.67
N SER A 468 20.30 -9.45 18.71
CA SER A 468 20.93 -8.14 18.70
C SER A 468 20.00 -7.05 18.19
N THR A 469 19.78 -6.02 19.00
CA THR A 469 19.14 -4.76 18.60
C THR A 469 20.10 -3.78 17.90
N ASP A 470 21.41 -4.10 17.86
CA ASP A 470 22.41 -3.27 17.20
C ASP A 470 22.27 -3.33 15.67
N ALA A 471 22.17 -2.16 15.02
CA ALA A 471 21.95 -2.06 13.57
C ALA A 471 22.99 -2.83 12.73
N ASN A 472 24.26 -2.84 13.15
CA ASN A 472 25.32 -3.56 12.44
C ASN A 472 25.16 -5.09 12.52
N ALA A 473 24.67 -5.58 13.66
CA ALA A 473 24.49 -7.01 13.88
C ALA A 473 23.18 -7.52 13.25
N VAL A 474 22.13 -6.70 13.20
CA VAL A 474 20.92 -6.99 12.41
C VAL A 474 21.27 -7.09 10.93
N HIS A 475 22.09 -6.18 10.41
CA HIS A 475 22.54 -6.25 9.02
C HIS A 475 23.36 -7.53 8.75
N ALA A 476 24.29 -7.88 9.66
CA ALA A 476 25.04 -9.13 9.55
C ALA A 476 24.15 -10.39 9.63
N ALA A 477 23.04 -10.33 10.37
CA ALA A 477 22.06 -11.41 10.42
C ALA A 477 21.24 -11.53 9.12
N GLN A 478 21.00 -10.41 8.42
CA GLN A 478 20.38 -10.38 7.09
C GLN A 478 21.31 -10.87 5.97
N ASP A 479 22.62 -10.66 6.12
CA ASP A 479 23.63 -11.19 5.21
C ASP A 479 23.81 -12.72 5.33
N ALA A 480 23.33 -13.31 6.43
CA ALA A 480 23.36 -14.75 6.63
C ALA A 480 22.39 -15.45 5.67
N TYR A 481 22.76 -16.66 5.24
CA TYR A 481 21.91 -17.43 4.34
C TYR A 481 20.55 -17.74 5.01
N PRO A 482 19.42 -17.35 4.39
CA PRO A 482 18.10 -17.44 5.00
C PRO A 482 17.53 -18.87 5.08
N GLY A 483 18.22 -19.85 4.50
CA GLY A 483 17.65 -21.17 4.26
C GLY A 483 16.77 -21.19 3.00
N PRO A 484 16.37 -22.39 2.55
CA PRO A 484 15.30 -22.51 1.56
C PRO A 484 13.94 -22.14 2.18
N PRO A 485 12.94 -21.72 1.38
CA PRO A 485 11.58 -21.53 1.86
C PRO A 485 11.07 -22.79 2.56
N PHE A 486 10.45 -22.67 3.73
CA PHE A 486 10.03 -23.84 4.53
C PHE A 486 9.12 -24.79 3.74
N GLY A 487 8.15 -24.25 3.00
CA GLY A 487 7.23 -25.04 2.16
C GLY A 487 7.88 -25.78 1.00
N SER A 488 9.16 -25.53 0.68
CA SER A 488 9.92 -26.28 -0.33
C SER A 488 10.70 -27.47 0.23
N LEU A 489 10.74 -27.61 1.57
CA LEU A 489 11.37 -28.74 2.24
C LEU A 489 10.54 -30.02 2.03
N ASP A 490 11.15 -31.17 2.30
CA ASP A 490 10.45 -32.45 2.32
C ASP A 490 9.30 -32.45 3.36
N GLU A 491 8.15 -33.03 3.01
CA GLU A 491 6.94 -33.02 3.85
C GLU A 491 7.16 -33.66 5.23
N ASP A 492 7.91 -34.77 5.28
CA ASP A 492 8.22 -35.45 6.56
C ASP A 492 9.11 -34.55 7.43
N LEU A 493 10.04 -33.82 6.83
CA LEU A 493 10.89 -32.87 7.54
C LEU A 493 10.10 -31.68 8.08
N GLN A 494 9.14 -31.16 7.32
CA GLN A 494 8.25 -30.08 7.76
C GLN A 494 7.45 -30.53 8.99
N LEU A 495 6.77 -31.69 8.92
CA LEU A 495 6.00 -32.25 10.02
C LEU A 495 6.84 -32.51 11.28
N LEU A 496 8.05 -33.05 11.11
CA LEU A 496 8.98 -33.27 12.23
C LEU A 496 9.46 -31.96 12.86
N MET A 497 9.63 -30.91 12.06
CA MET A 497 10.02 -29.59 12.57
C MET A 497 8.86 -28.93 13.34
N GLU A 498 7.64 -28.99 12.83
CA GLU A 498 6.46 -28.49 13.56
C GLU A 498 6.29 -29.20 14.90
N ARG A 499 6.39 -30.54 14.91
CA ARG A 499 6.36 -31.32 16.15
C ARG A 499 7.51 -30.95 17.10
N TYR A 500 8.71 -30.70 16.57
CA TYR A 500 9.85 -30.24 17.36
C TYR A 500 9.57 -28.89 18.05
N LEU A 501 8.85 -27.98 17.38
CA LEU A 501 8.42 -26.70 17.93
C LEU A 501 7.28 -26.87 18.97
N GLU A 502 6.31 -27.74 18.71
CA GLU A 502 5.23 -28.04 19.65
C GLU A 502 5.73 -28.62 20.98
N GLU A 503 6.67 -29.57 20.96
CA GLU A 503 7.27 -30.15 22.17
C GLU A 503 7.96 -29.11 23.06
N ARG A 504 8.34 -27.97 22.45
CA ARG A 504 8.98 -26.81 23.08
C ARG A 504 7.99 -25.77 23.60
N GLY A 505 6.69 -25.99 23.40
CA GLY A 505 5.61 -25.14 23.89
C GLY A 505 5.00 -24.19 22.85
N LEU A 506 5.42 -24.29 21.59
CA LEU A 506 4.81 -23.55 20.48
C LEU A 506 3.55 -24.29 20.05
N THR A 507 2.52 -24.16 20.87
CA THR A 507 1.26 -24.90 20.75
C THR A 507 0.16 -24.02 20.18
N PRO A 508 -0.96 -24.60 19.71
CA PRO A 508 -2.15 -23.84 19.33
C PRO A 508 -2.63 -22.85 20.41
N ALA A 509 -2.41 -23.16 21.69
CA ALA A 509 -2.71 -22.25 22.79
C ALA A 509 -1.89 -20.94 22.73
N LEU A 510 -0.64 -20.99 22.26
CA LEU A 510 0.18 -19.81 22.02
C LEU A 510 -0.37 -19.00 20.83
N ALA A 511 -0.81 -19.67 19.77
CA ALA A 511 -1.41 -19.00 18.60
C ALA A 511 -2.70 -18.24 18.93
N LEU A 512 -3.48 -18.72 19.90
CA LEU A 512 -4.65 -18.00 20.43
C LEU A 512 -4.26 -16.89 21.42
N PHE A 513 -3.21 -17.12 22.23
CA PHE A 513 -2.74 -16.15 23.21
C PHE A 513 -2.17 -14.88 22.57
N VAL A 514 -1.39 -15.01 21.49
CA VAL A 514 -0.64 -13.88 20.92
C VAL A 514 -1.57 -12.75 20.44
N PRO A 515 -2.58 -12.99 19.57
CA PRO A 515 -3.50 -11.94 19.14
C PRO A 515 -4.23 -11.29 20.32
N ASP A 516 -4.77 -12.09 21.24
CA ASP A 516 -5.47 -11.59 22.44
C ASP A 516 -4.56 -10.70 23.31
N TYR A 517 -3.29 -11.09 23.47
CA TYR A 517 -2.33 -10.31 24.25
C TYR A 517 -1.91 -9.02 23.53
N MET A 518 -1.79 -9.05 22.21
CA MET A 518 -1.46 -7.87 21.42
C MET A 518 -2.55 -6.80 21.54
N ASP A 519 -3.82 -7.16 21.42
CA ASP A 519 -4.95 -6.23 21.63
C ASP A 519 -4.93 -5.65 23.05
N TYR A 520 -4.67 -6.51 24.04
CA TYR A 520 -4.59 -6.09 25.44
C TYR A 520 -3.44 -5.10 25.71
N LYS A 521 -2.28 -5.32 25.09
CA LYS A 521 -1.12 -4.43 25.25
C LYS A 521 -1.29 -3.14 24.44
N GLU A 522 -1.83 -3.19 23.22
CA GLU A 522 -2.12 -1.98 22.42
C GLU A 522 -3.02 -1.02 23.20
N GLN A 523 -4.09 -1.53 23.81
CA GLN A 523 -4.98 -0.72 24.63
C GLN A 523 -4.26 -0.08 25.83
N LYS A 524 -3.28 -0.77 26.44
CA LYS A 524 -2.47 -0.22 27.53
C LYS A 524 -1.53 0.88 27.05
N GLU A 525 -0.85 0.65 25.93
CA GLU A 525 0.08 1.62 25.36
C GLU A 525 -0.65 2.85 24.85
N TYR A 526 -1.81 2.69 24.22
CA TYR A 526 -2.70 3.79 23.84
C TYR A 526 -3.09 4.66 25.05
N MET A 527 -3.48 4.04 26.16
CA MET A 527 -3.81 4.76 27.39
C MET A 527 -2.60 5.47 28.01
N ASN A 528 -1.40 4.88 27.92
CA ASN A 528 -0.17 5.55 28.36
C ASN A 528 0.18 6.72 27.44
N TRP A 529 0.02 6.54 26.12
CA TRP A 529 0.24 7.56 25.12
C TRP A 529 -0.69 8.76 25.34
N LEU A 530 -2.00 8.54 25.52
CA LEU A 530 -2.97 9.61 25.83
C LEU A 530 -2.57 10.41 27.07
N LYS A 531 -2.12 9.73 28.14
CA LYS A 531 -1.65 10.39 29.37
C LYS A 531 -0.37 11.19 29.15
N ASN A 532 0.58 10.66 28.38
CA ASN A 532 1.83 11.33 28.08
C ASN A 532 1.61 12.57 27.19
N VAL A 533 0.76 12.46 26.17
CA VAL A 533 0.40 13.58 25.29
C VAL A 533 -0.37 14.64 26.07
N LYS A 534 -1.32 14.23 26.90
CA LYS A 534 -2.02 15.15 27.81
C LYS A 534 -1.02 15.89 28.71
N GLY A 535 -0.14 15.16 29.40
CA GLY A 535 0.88 15.74 30.28
C GLY A 535 1.86 16.66 29.55
N PHE A 536 2.13 16.40 28.27
CA PHE A 536 2.97 17.27 27.43
C PHE A 536 2.28 18.58 27.06
N ILE A 537 0.98 18.55 26.74
CA ILE A 537 0.20 19.75 26.38
C ILE A 537 -0.18 20.57 27.63
N GLU A 538 -0.31 19.93 28.79
CA GLU A 538 -0.53 20.62 30.08
C GLU A 538 0.71 21.37 30.60
N ALA A 539 1.91 20.98 30.19
CA ALA A 539 3.20 21.51 30.68
C ALA A 539 3.59 22.85 30.03
#